data_AF-A0AAU1LXS6-F1
#
_entry.id   AF-A0AAU1LXS6-F1
#
_cell.length_a   1.000
_cell.length_b   1.000
_cell.length_c   1.000
_cell.angle_alpha   90.00
_cell.angle_beta   90.00
_cell.angle_gamma   90.00
#
_symmetry.space_group_name_H-M   'P 1'
#
loop_
_entity.id
_entity.type
_entity.pdbx_description
1 polymer ?
#
loop_
_entity_poly.entity_id
_entity_poly.type
_entity_poly.pdbx_seq_one_letter_code
_entity_poly.pdbx_strand_id
1 'polypeptide(L)'
;MTTVTDESLQTLRDALGPLKDREQVAARLLEASAKHSFDPDTELDWDAGIEDGKWFWPPELVSLYDTPLWRKMSEEQRMDLARHEAASLASLGIWFEIILMQLLVRHIYDKSVTSKHVRYALTEIADECRHSMMFARMIDWGGGPAYPVPRRYHNLARVLKTISTTPGSFAATLLGEEILDWMQRLTFPDERVQSLVRGVTRIHVVEEARHVRYAREELRRQMVTAPPWERRLTRLNCGEAARVFSVCFVNPQVYENVGLDRHEAVAQVKASGHRAEVMQTGAKRLTDFFDDIGVLNGVGRRLWKSSGLLA
;
A
#
# COMPACT_ATOMS: atom_id res chain seq x y z
N MET A 1 -33.92 -4.49 12.88
CA MET A 1 -32.84 -4.84 11.93
C MET A 1 -33.43 -5.76 10.89
N THR A 2 -33.76 -5.23 9.72
CA THR A 2 -34.32 -6.02 8.62
C THR A 2 -33.20 -6.89 8.06
N THR A 3 -33.33 -8.20 8.21
CA THR A 3 -32.44 -9.18 7.58
C THR A 3 -32.56 -9.05 6.07
N VAL A 4 -31.53 -8.45 5.46
CA VAL A 4 -31.29 -8.43 4.02
C VAL A 4 -31.09 -9.90 3.60
N THR A 5 -32.10 -10.50 2.94
CA THR A 5 -32.05 -11.88 2.43
C THR A 5 -31.15 -11.96 1.20
N ASP A 6 -30.61 -13.14 0.88
CA ASP A 6 -29.69 -13.37 -0.25
C ASP A 6 -30.20 -12.85 -1.61
N GLU A 7 -31.53 -12.83 -1.83
CA GLU A 7 -32.16 -12.26 -3.03
C GLU A 7 -31.97 -10.73 -3.17
N SER A 8 -31.83 -10.01 -2.06
CA SER A 8 -31.64 -8.56 -2.06
C SER A 8 -30.19 -8.13 -2.35
N LEU A 9 -29.22 -9.04 -2.24
CA LEU A 9 -27.83 -8.79 -2.68
C LEU A 9 -27.68 -8.90 -4.20
N GLN A 10 -28.48 -9.74 -4.87
CA GLN A 10 -28.49 -9.86 -6.34
C GLN A 10 -28.99 -8.58 -7.04
N THR A 11 -29.69 -7.69 -6.33
CA THR A 11 -30.19 -6.41 -6.86
C THR A 11 -29.22 -5.25 -6.71
N LEU A 12 -28.19 -5.37 -5.85
CA LEU A 12 -27.22 -4.31 -5.65
C LEU A 12 -26.14 -4.36 -6.75
N ARG A 13 -25.94 -3.22 -7.42
CA ARG A 13 -25.00 -3.06 -8.54
C ARG A 13 -24.31 -1.70 -8.48
N ASP A 14 -23.13 -1.63 -9.06
CA ASP A 14 -22.41 -0.38 -9.36
C ASP A 14 -22.02 -0.35 -10.85
N ALA A 15 -21.11 0.56 -11.24
CA ALA A 15 -20.64 0.67 -12.63
C ALA A 15 -19.89 -0.58 -13.12
N LEU A 16 -19.36 -1.40 -12.21
CA LEU A 16 -18.62 -2.64 -12.51
C LEU A 16 -19.53 -3.88 -12.54
N GLY A 17 -20.84 -3.68 -12.43
CA GLY A 17 -21.85 -4.73 -12.52
C GLY A 17 -22.41 -5.17 -11.16
N PRO A 18 -23.04 -6.36 -11.09
CA PRO A 18 -23.62 -6.88 -9.86
C PRO A 18 -22.57 -7.08 -8.76
N LEU A 19 -22.97 -6.84 -7.51
CA LEU A 19 -22.14 -7.19 -6.36
C LEU A 19 -22.10 -8.72 -6.18
N LYS A 20 -20.93 -9.25 -5.84
CA LYS A 20 -20.76 -10.69 -5.56
C LYS A 20 -21.25 -11.00 -4.14
N ASP A 21 -21.62 -12.25 -3.89
CA ASP A 21 -21.91 -12.70 -2.54
C ASP A 21 -20.64 -12.67 -1.67
N ARG A 22 -20.76 -12.13 -0.45
CA ARG A 22 -19.65 -11.92 0.47
C ARG A 22 -19.04 -13.24 0.94
N GLU A 23 -19.87 -14.20 1.32
CA GLU A 23 -19.40 -15.48 1.87
C GLU A 23 -18.76 -16.36 0.79
N GLN A 24 -19.27 -16.32 -0.44
CA GLN A 24 -18.66 -16.99 -1.59
C GLN A 24 -17.30 -16.38 -1.97
N VAL A 25 -17.19 -15.05 -1.97
CA VAL A 25 -15.90 -14.38 -2.20
C VAL A 25 -14.90 -14.79 -1.12
N ALA A 26 -15.28 -14.70 0.15
CA ALA A 26 -14.43 -15.11 1.26
C ALA A 26 -14.01 -16.59 1.20
N ALA A 27 -14.92 -17.49 0.81
CA ALA A 27 -14.60 -18.91 0.64
C ALA A 27 -13.47 -19.15 -0.38
N ARG A 28 -13.53 -18.47 -1.53
CA ARG A 28 -12.51 -18.60 -2.58
C ARG A 28 -11.18 -18.00 -2.15
N LEU A 29 -11.22 -16.88 -1.43
CA LEU A 29 -10.00 -16.24 -0.95
C LEU A 29 -9.33 -17.09 0.14
N LEU A 30 -10.10 -17.70 1.06
CA LEU A 30 -9.58 -18.67 2.04
C LEU A 30 -8.91 -19.87 1.37
N GLU A 31 -9.50 -20.41 0.29
CA GLU A 31 -8.89 -21.49 -0.47
C GLU A 31 -7.57 -21.06 -1.12
N ALA A 32 -7.50 -19.82 -1.61
CA ALA A 32 -6.29 -19.26 -2.18
C ALA A 32 -5.20 -19.03 -1.12
N SER A 33 -5.55 -18.46 0.05
CA SER A 33 -4.61 -18.26 1.17
C SER A 33 -4.02 -19.59 1.63
N ALA A 34 -4.83 -20.66 1.71
CA ALA A 34 -4.33 -21.99 2.10
C ALA A 34 -3.24 -22.55 1.16
N LYS A 35 -3.17 -22.07 -0.09
CA LYS A 35 -2.16 -22.50 -1.09
C LYS A 35 -0.98 -21.54 -1.21
N HIS A 36 -1.17 -20.29 -0.78
CA HIS A 36 -0.28 -19.17 -1.13
C HIS A 36 -0.02 -18.24 0.06
N SER A 37 -0.10 -18.75 1.29
CA SER A 37 0.42 -18.09 2.47
C SER A 37 1.82 -18.61 2.78
N PHE A 38 2.78 -17.71 2.95
CA PHE A 38 4.20 -18.05 3.13
C PHE A 38 4.65 -17.77 4.56
N ASP A 39 5.62 -18.53 5.05
CA ASP A 39 6.34 -18.21 6.27
C ASP A 39 7.69 -17.57 5.90
N PRO A 40 7.82 -16.23 5.99
CA PRO A 40 9.00 -15.53 5.53
C PRO A 40 10.27 -15.91 6.29
N ASP A 41 10.16 -16.47 7.50
CA ASP A 41 11.33 -16.92 8.27
C ASP A 41 11.95 -18.20 7.70
N THR A 42 11.19 -18.97 6.92
CA THR A 42 11.64 -20.25 6.32
C THR A 42 11.77 -20.18 4.80
N GLU A 43 11.07 -19.26 4.15
CA GLU A 43 11.01 -19.11 2.69
C GLU A 43 12.13 -18.24 2.12
N LEU A 44 12.85 -17.51 2.98
CA LEU A 44 13.92 -16.60 2.60
C LEU A 44 15.23 -16.97 3.29
N ASP A 45 16.33 -16.92 2.55
CA ASP A 45 17.68 -17.14 3.08
C ASP A 45 18.24 -15.86 3.70
N TRP A 46 17.87 -15.63 4.95
CA TRP A 46 18.29 -14.44 5.71
C TRP A 46 19.77 -14.45 6.11
N ASP A 47 20.45 -15.59 5.98
CA ASP A 47 21.89 -15.73 6.24
C ASP A 47 22.72 -15.38 4.99
N ALA A 48 22.06 -15.17 3.84
CA ALA A 48 22.72 -14.71 2.62
C ALA A 48 23.34 -13.32 2.82
N GLY A 49 24.59 -13.15 2.37
CA GLY A 49 25.25 -11.85 2.35
C GLY A 49 24.64 -10.91 1.30
N ILE A 50 24.93 -9.62 1.43
CA ILE A 50 24.63 -8.62 0.38
C ILE A 50 25.44 -8.96 -0.86
N GLU A 51 24.79 -9.00 -2.01
CA GLU A 51 25.42 -9.29 -3.30
C GLU A 51 26.06 -8.02 -3.88
N ASP A 52 27.37 -8.06 -4.18
CA ASP A 52 28.10 -6.94 -4.76
C ASP A 52 27.51 -6.51 -6.11
N GLY A 53 27.43 -5.19 -6.35
CA GLY A 53 26.93 -4.64 -7.61
C GLY A 53 25.41 -4.73 -7.81
N LYS A 54 24.65 -5.28 -6.85
CA LYS A 54 23.19 -5.36 -6.92
C LYS A 54 22.48 -4.26 -6.13
N TRP A 55 21.38 -3.78 -6.71
CA TRP A 55 20.54 -2.74 -6.15
C TRP A 55 19.60 -3.29 -5.07
N PHE A 56 19.23 -2.46 -4.10
CA PHE A 56 18.14 -2.78 -3.16
C PHE A 56 16.76 -2.40 -3.68
N TRP A 57 16.72 -1.57 -4.72
CA TRP A 57 15.50 -1.10 -5.35
C TRP A 57 15.79 -0.80 -6.82
N PRO A 58 14.89 -1.09 -7.77
CA PRO A 58 15.13 -0.78 -9.18
C PRO A 58 15.51 0.71 -9.34
N PRO A 59 16.60 1.03 -10.06
CA PRO A 59 17.11 2.39 -10.14
C PRO A 59 16.06 3.36 -10.68
N GLU A 60 15.23 2.93 -11.62
CA GLU A 60 14.15 3.74 -12.20
C GLU A 60 13.05 4.09 -11.19
N LEU A 61 12.97 3.41 -10.04
CA LEU A 61 12.02 3.72 -8.97
C LEU A 61 12.62 4.64 -7.89
N VAL A 62 13.95 4.84 -7.88
CA VAL A 62 14.63 5.70 -6.92
C VAL A 62 14.20 7.15 -7.13
N SER A 63 13.92 7.86 -6.03
CA SER A 63 13.21 9.15 -6.08
C SER A 63 13.92 10.24 -6.89
N LEU A 64 15.26 10.19 -6.92
CA LEU A 64 16.11 11.14 -7.64
C LEU A 64 16.43 10.70 -9.08
N TYR A 65 15.97 9.53 -9.54
CA TYR A 65 16.31 9.02 -10.86
C TYR A 65 16.13 10.07 -11.97
N ASP A 66 17.14 10.15 -12.84
CA ASP A 66 17.26 11.09 -13.97
C ASP A 66 17.30 12.61 -13.63
N THR A 67 17.32 12.98 -12.34
CA THR A 67 17.49 14.39 -11.95
C THR A 67 18.93 14.88 -12.15
N PRO A 68 19.17 16.22 -12.22
CA PRO A 68 20.52 16.77 -12.22
C PRO A 68 21.41 16.30 -11.06
N LEU A 69 20.84 16.12 -9.85
CA LEU A 69 21.56 15.60 -8.69
C LEU A 69 21.96 14.14 -8.92
N TRP A 70 21.04 13.30 -9.38
CA TRP A 70 21.31 11.90 -9.71
C TRP A 70 22.46 11.73 -10.70
N ARG A 71 22.48 12.54 -11.77
CA ARG A 71 23.55 12.48 -12.78
C ARG A 71 24.92 12.83 -12.23
N LYS A 72 25.01 13.60 -11.13
CA LYS A 72 26.25 13.94 -10.43
C LYS A 72 26.68 12.93 -9.37
N MET A 73 25.74 12.14 -8.83
CA MET A 73 26.05 11.09 -7.85
C MET A 73 26.94 10.00 -8.47
N SER A 74 27.86 9.45 -7.67
CA SER A 74 28.57 8.23 -8.03
C SER A 74 27.60 7.04 -8.08
N GLU A 75 27.99 5.95 -8.74
CA GLU A 75 27.19 4.72 -8.77
C GLU A 75 26.97 4.16 -7.36
N GLU A 76 28.03 4.13 -6.55
CA GLU A 76 27.97 3.73 -5.13
C GLU A 76 26.94 4.56 -4.35
N GLN A 77 26.96 5.88 -4.50
CA GLN A 77 26.00 6.77 -3.80
C GLN A 77 24.55 6.55 -4.29
N ARG A 78 24.35 6.20 -5.56
CA ARG A 78 23.02 5.85 -6.10
C ARG A 78 22.51 4.53 -5.55
N MET A 79 23.38 3.52 -5.49
CA MET A 79 23.05 2.21 -4.91
C MET A 79 22.75 2.33 -3.41
N ASP A 80 23.53 3.16 -2.69
CA ASP A 80 23.29 3.41 -1.28
C ASP A 80 21.98 4.18 -1.04
N LEU A 81 21.64 5.13 -1.91
CA LEU A 81 20.33 5.79 -1.89
C LEU A 81 19.20 4.78 -2.11
N ALA A 82 19.35 3.85 -3.07
CA ALA A 82 18.36 2.80 -3.29
C ALA A 82 18.18 1.90 -2.05
N ARG A 83 19.26 1.57 -1.34
CA ARG A 83 19.24 0.83 -0.07
C ARG A 83 18.47 1.58 1.02
N HIS A 84 18.74 2.87 1.18
CA HIS A 84 18.03 3.70 2.15
C HIS A 84 16.56 3.94 1.78
N GLU A 85 16.23 4.11 0.50
CA GLU A 85 14.84 4.24 0.06
C GLU A 85 14.06 2.93 0.21
N ALA A 86 14.67 1.77 -0.07
CA ALA A 86 14.07 0.47 0.21
C ALA A 86 13.74 0.30 1.69
N ALA A 87 14.67 0.65 2.59
CA ALA A 87 14.43 0.65 4.04
C ALA A 87 13.33 1.66 4.45
N SER A 88 13.26 2.82 3.80
CA SER A 88 12.20 3.81 4.02
C SER A 88 10.83 3.29 3.60
N LEU A 89 10.74 2.59 2.47
CA LEU A 89 9.50 1.99 1.98
C LEU A 89 9.05 0.83 2.88
N ALA A 90 9.97 -0.03 3.31
CA ALA A 90 9.69 -1.08 4.27
C ALA A 90 9.17 -0.52 5.61
N SER A 91 9.80 0.56 6.11
CA SER A 91 9.35 1.26 7.32
C SER A 91 7.95 1.85 7.17
N LEU A 92 7.64 2.41 6.00
CA LEU A 92 6.31 2.91 5.66
C LEU A 92 5.29 1.78 5.58
N GLY A 93 5.66 0.63 4.98
CA GLY A 93 4.85 -0.58 4.88
C GLY A 93 4.42 -1.09 6.26
N ILE A 94 5.37 -1.29 7.18
CA ILE A 94 5.07 -1.70 8.56
C ILE A 94 4.09 -0.73 9.24
N TRP A 95 4.33 0.58 9.12
CA TRP A 95 3.43 1.57 9.70
C TRP A 95 2.02 1.51 9.11
N PHE A 96 1.93 1.25 7.81
CA PHE A 96 0.68 1.13 7.08
C PHE A 96 -0.09 -0.15 7.44
N GLU A 97 0.56 -1.31 7.46
CA GLU A 97 -0.03 -2.60 7.84
C GLU A 97 -0.59 -2.57 9.27
N ILE A 98 0.12 -1.91 10.20
CA ILE A 98 -0.39 -1.69 11.57
C ILE A 98 -1.69 -0.88 11.58
N ILE A 99 -1.87 0.05 10.64
CA ILE A 99 -3.14 0.79 10.47
C ILE A 99 -4.19 -0.15 9.86
N LEU A 100 -3.84 -0.93 8.83
CA LEU A 100 -4.75 -1.89 8.19
C LEU A 100 -5.33 -2.88 9.18
N MET A 101 -4.47 -3.53 9.97
CA MET A 101 -4.89 -4.48 11.00
C MET A 101 -5.89 -3.85 11.97
N GLN A 102 -5.65 -2.62 12.44
CA GLN A 102 -6.60 -1.91 13.31
C GLN A 102 -7.95 -1.64 12.64
N LEU A 103 -7.93 -1.27 11.37
CA LEU A 103 -9.14 -1.03 10.59
C LEU A 103 -9.93 -2.31 10.31
N LEU A 104 -9.24 -3.43 10.02
CA LEU A 104 -9.84 -4.74 9.80
C LEU A 104 -10.44 -5.30 11.08
N VAL A 105 -9.72 -5.25 12.20
CA VAL A 105 -10.23 -5.67 13.52
C VAL A 105 -11.51 -4.91 13.86
N ARG A 106 -11.54 -3.59 13.63
CA ARG A 106 -12.76 -2.79 13.85
C ARG A 106 -13.89 -3.15 12.88
N HIS A 107 -13.59 -3.45 11.62
CA HIS A 107 -14.58 -3.85 10.62
C HIS A 107 -15.28 -5.16 11.01
N ILE A 108 -14.55 -6.13 11.54
CA ILE A 108 -15.10 -7.45 11.88
C ILE A 108 -15.70 -7.54 13.27
N TYR A 109 -15.50 -6.52 14.12
CA TYR A 109 -15.86 -6.54 15.54
C TYR A 109 -17.31 -6.96 15.82
N ASP A 110 -18.28 -6.40 15.08
CA ASP A 110 -19.71 -6.69 15.26
C ASP A 110 -20.27 -7.73 14.27
N LYS A 111 -19.40 -8.47 13.56
CA LYS A 111 -19.81 -9.47 12.56
C LYS A 111 -19.90 -10.87 13.16
N SER A 112 -20.62 -11.76 12.47
CA SER A 112 -20.75 -13.16 12.89
C SER A 112 -19.40 -13.85 12.93
N VAL A 113 -19.01 -14.32 14.12
CA VAL A 113 -17.73 -14.99 14.38
C VAL A 113 -17.55 -16.30 13.61
N THR A 114 -18.64 -16.90 13.13
CA THR A 114 -18.59 -18.14 12.32
C THR A 114 -18.60 -17.88 10.82
N SER A 115 -18.62 -16.62 10.38
CA SER A 115 -18.64 -16.28 8.95
C SER A 115 -17.28 -16.49 8.29
N LYS A 116 -17.28 -16.89 7.02
CA LYS A 116 -16.06 -16.99 6.22
C LYS A 116 -15.45 -15.62 6.00
N HIS A 117 -16.29 -14.58 5.93
CA HIS A 117 -15.85 -13.19 5.85
C HIS A 117 -14.96 -12.79 7.02
N VAL A 118 -15.40 -13.04 8.26
CA VAL A 118 -14.59 -12.76 9.46
C VAL A 118 -13.33 -13.61 9.48
N ARG A 119 -13.44 -14.90 9.13
CA ARG A 119 -12.27 -15.79 9.06
C ARG A 119 -11.23 -15.29 8.05
N TYR A 120 -11.65 -14.82 6.88
CA TYR A 120 -10.74 -14.30 5.87
C TYR A 120 -10.05 -13.00 6.34
N ALA A 121 -10.79 -12.07 6.93
CA ALA A 121 -10.18 -10.85 7.49
C ALA A 121 -9.14 -11.16 8.58
N LEU A 122 -9.35 -12.20 9.39
CA LEU A 122 -8.36 -12.68 10.36
C LEU A 122 -7.15 -13.33 9.69
N THR A 123 -7.34 -14.02 8.56
CA THR A 123 -6.24 -14.52 7.74
C THR A 123 -5.40 -13.37 7.19
N GLU A 124 -6.03 -12.33 6.64
CA GLU A 124 -5.36 -11.11 6.17
C GLU A 124 -4.56 -10.44 7.31
N ILE A 125 -5.15 -10.26 8.50
CA ILE A 125 -4.42 -9.75 9.68
C ILE A 125 -3.19 -10.60 10.03
N ALA A 126 -3.28 -11.93 9.89
CA ALA A 126 -2.15 -12.81 10.16
C ALA A 126 -1.05 -12.68 9.09
N ASP A 127 -1.43 -12.53 7.82
CA ASP A 127 -0.51 -12.28 6.71
C ASP A 127 0.21 -10.91 6.94
N GLU A 128 -0.51 -9.85 7.31
CA GLU A 128 0.09 -8.54 7.63
C GLU A 128 1.07 -8.57 8.81
N CYS A 129 0.81 -9.41 9.81
CA CYS A 129 1.77 -9.62 10.89
C CYS A 129 3.09 -10.21 10.36
N ARG A 130 3.03 -11.17 9.42
CA ARG A 130 4.21 -11.78 8.80
C ARG A 130 4.92 -10.81 7.87
N HIS A 131 4.17 -10.04 7.07
CA HIS A 131 4.72 -8.99 6.21
C HIS A 131 5.51 -7.95 7.03
N SER A 132 4.93 -7.45 8.12
CA SER A 132 5.57 -6.47 9.00
C SER A 132 6.87 -7.01 9.61
N MET A 133 6.88 -8.28 10.07
CA MET A 133 8.10 -8.91 10.59
C MET A 133 9.15 -9.11 9.49
N MET A 134 8.73 -9.55 8.30
CA MET A 134 9.59 -9.71 7.13
C MET A 134 10.24 -8.38 6.72
N PHE A 135 9.48 -7.28 6.66
CA PHE A 135 10.00 -5.96 6.34
C PHE A 135 10.96 -5.44 7.41
N ALA A 136 10.67 -5.67 8.69
CA ALA A 136 11.57 -5.30 9.77
C ALA A 136 12.93 -6.03 9.64
N ARG A 137 12.90 -7.33 9.33
CA ARG A 137 14.09 -8.15 9.12
C ARG A 137 14.85 -7.74 7.86
N MET A 138 14.17 -7.34 6.78
CA MET A 138 14.81 -6.79 5.58
C MET A 138 15.54 -5.48 5.85
N ILE A 139 15.00 -4.60 6.70
CA ILE A 139 15.67 -3.35 7.09
C ILE A 139 16.99 -3.65 7.84
N ASP A 140 16.93 -4.58 8.80
CA ASP A 140 18.09 -5.00 9.59
C ASP A 140 19.16 -5.68 8.71
N TRP A 141 18.74 -6.64 7.88
CA TRP A 141 19.61 -7.31 6.92
C TRP A 141 20.30 -6.34 5.94
N GLY A 142 19.56 -5.32 5.48
CA GLY A 142 20.11 -4.29 4.59
C GLY A 142 21.04 -3.28 5.28
N GLY A 143 21.22 -3.36 6.60
CA GLY A 143 22.08 -2.47 7.38
C GLY A 143 21.64 -0.99 7.36
N GLY A 144 20.37 -0.73 7.05
CA GLY A 144 19.80 0.62 6.99
C GLY A 144 19.09 0.99 8.30
N PRO A 145 18.95 2.27 8.64
CA PRO A 145 18.10 2.68 9.75
C PRO A 145 16.61 2.50 9.39
N ALA A 146 15.77 2.34 10.40
CA ALA A 146 14.33 2.49 10.25
C ALA A 146 13.97 3.98 10.06
N TYR A 147 13.03 4.27 9.17
CA TYR A 147 12.62 5.63 8.82
C TYR A 147 11.20 5.92 9.32
N PRO A 148 11.05 6.60 10.47
CA PRO A 148 9.73 6.86 11.03
C PRO A 148 8.96 7.89 10.20
N VAL A 149 7.64 7.69 10.09
CA VAL A 149 6.72 8.65 9.49
C VAL A 149 6.71 9.95 10.33
N PRO A 150 6.73 11.15 9.72
CA PRO A 150 6.71 12.41 10.46
C PRO A 150 5.55 12.51 11.46
N ARG A 151 5.83 13.05 12.66
CA ARG A 151 4.89 13.09 13.80
C ARG A 151 3.50 13.63 13.47
N ARG A 152 3.41 14.62 12.58
CA ARG A 152 2.12 15.17 12.10
C ARG A 152 1.24 14.13 11.41
N TYR A 153 1.83 13.31 10.55
CA TYR A 153 1.11 12.29 9.79
C TYR A 153 0.86 11.06 10.64
N HIS A 154 1.79 10.73 11.53
CA HIS A 154 1.57 9.71 12.56
C HIS A 154 0.34 10.04 13.44
N ASN A 155 0.16 11.31 13.83
CA ASN A 155 -1.02 11.75 14.57
C ASN A 155 -2.29 11.73 13.71
N LEU A 156 -2.21 12.13 12.45
CA LEU A 156 -3.35 12.05 11.53
C LEU A 156 -3.81 10.59 11.34
N ALA A 157 -2.89 9.64 11.26
CA ALA A 157 -3.23 8.22 11.22
C ALA A 157 -3.89 7.71 12.50
N ARG A 158 -3.52 8.24 13.69
CA ARG A 158 -4.24 7.94 14.94
C ARG A 158 -5.69 8.39 14.89
N VAL A 159 -5.94 9.57 14.33
CA VAL A 159 -7.32 10.05 14.10
C VAL A 159 -8.02 9.14 13.10
N LEU A 160 -7.42 8.92 11.92
CA LEU A 160 -7.97 8.06 10.87
C LEU A 160 -8.42 6.71 11.41
N LYS A 161 -7.53 5.95 12.05
CA LYS A 161 -7.87 4.60 12.53
C LYS A 161 -8.93 4.58 13.64
N THR A 162 -9.12 5.69 14.35
CA THR A 162 -10.15 5.84 15.38
C THR A 162 -11.52 6.20 14.78
N ILE A 163 -11.56 7.12 13.81
CA ILE A 163 -12.83 7.69 13.31
C ILE A 163 -13.18 7.27 11.87
N SER A 164 -12.37 6.45 11.22
CA SER A 164 -12.60 6.08 9.81
C SER A 164 -13.94 5.38 9.65
N THR A 165 -14.65 5.75 8.59
CA THR A 165 -15.86 5.06 8.15
C THR A 165 -15.50 3.67 7.64
N THR A 166 -16.45 2.75 7.55
CA THR A 166 -16.18 1.42 6.98
C THR A 166 -15.63 1.54 5.54
N PRO A 167 -16.28 2.27 4.61
CA PRO A 167 -15.75 2.49 3.26
C PRO A 167 -14.47 3.33 3.25
N GLY A 168 -14.32 4.29 4.17
CA GLY A 168 -13.08 5.06 4.33
C GLY A 168 -11.89 4.19 4.67
N SER A 169 -12.12 3.09 5.39
CA SER A 169 -11.10 2.14 5.80
C SER A 169 -10.57 1.38 4.59
N PHE A 170 -11.44 0.73 3.81
CA PHE A 170 -11.02 0.01 2.60
C PHE A 170 -10.49 0.92 1.50
N ALA A 171 -11.00 2.16 1.38
CA ALA A 171 -10.43 3.14 0.46
C ALA A 171 -9.00 3.56 0.86
N ALA A 172 -8.72 3.66 2.17
CA ALA A 172 -7.36 3.92 2.65
C ALA A 172 -6.45 2.69 2.50
N THR A 173 -6.98 1.48 2.68
CA THR A 173 -6.30 0.21 2.44
C THR A 173 -5.78 0.09 1.02
N LEU A 174 -6.68 0.24 0.04
CA LEU A 174 -6.32 0.13 -1.38
C LEU A 174 -5.32 1.20 -1.84
N LEU A 175 -5.29 2.37 -1.18
CA LEU A 175 -4.34 3.44 -1.49
C LEU A 175 -2.88 3.02 -1.27
N GLY A 176 -2.59 2.38 -0.15
CA GLY A 176 -1.22 1.96 0.13
C GLY A 176 -0.82 0.71 -0.65
N GLU A 177 -1.72 -0.27 -0.70
CA GLU A 177 -1.44 -1.58 -1.31
C GLU A 177 -1.17 -1.47 -2.81
N GLU A 178 -2.02 -0.81 -3.60
CA GLU A 178 -1.90 -0.90 -5.07
C GLU A 178 -0.67 -0.16 -5.63
N ILE A 179 -0.27 0.96 -5.02
CA ILE A 179 0.91 1.71 -5.46
C ILE A 179 2.18 0.93 -5.14
N LEU A 180 2.27 0.36 -3.92
CA LEU A 180 3.41 -0.46 -3.51
C LEU A 180 3.45 -1.78 -4.29
N ASP A 181 2.32 -2.46 -4.47
CA ASP A 181 2.18 -3.67 -5.28
C ASP A 181 2.70 -3.46 -6.71
N TRP A 182 2.37 -2.32 -7.34
CA TRP A 182 2.90 -2.00 -8.68
C TRP A 182 4.43 -1.91 -8.68
N MET A 183 5.04 -1.22 -7.69
CA MET A 183 6.50 -1.12 -7.59
C MET A 183 7.16 -2.47 -7.29
N GLN A 184 6.57 -3.27 -6.41
CA GLN A 184 7.08 -4.58 -6.05
C GLN A 184 6.99 -5.57 -7.22
N ARG A 185 5.96 -5.46 -8.08
CA ARG A 185 5.84 -6.22 -9.33
C ARG A 185 6.93 -5.91 -10.36
N LEU A 186 7.51 -4.71 -10.30
CA LEU A 186 8.71 -4.37 -11.09
C LEU A 186 9.99 -4.87 -10.43
N THR A 187 9.99 -5.00 -9.10
CA THR A 187 11.17 -5.34 -8.30
C THR A 187 11.50 -6.82 -8.30
N PHE A 188 10.55 -7.71 -8.00
CA PHE A 188 10.85 -9.13 -7.86
C PHE A 188 11.40 -9.81 -9.14
N PRO A 189 11.00 -9.45 -10.38
CA PRO A 189 11.59 -10.06 -11.58
C PRO A 189 12.94 -9.45 -11.97
N ASP A 190 13.34 -8.30 -11.41
CA ASP A 190 14.55 -7.58 -11.80
C ASP A 190 15.82 -8.22 -11.21
N GLU A 191 16.62 -8.88 -12.03
CA GLU A 191 17.85 -9.58 -11.61
C GLU A 191 18.98 -8.63 -11.16
N ARG A 192 18.85 -7.32 -11.43
CA ARG A 192 19.77 -6.30 -10.90
C ARG A 192 19.56 -6.07 -9.40
N VAL A 193 18.44 -6.52 -8.84
CA VAL A 193 18.08 -6.34 -7.43
C VAL A 193 18.54 -7.53 -6.59
N GLN A 194 18.94 -7.26 -5.34
CA GLN A 194 19.28 -8.25 -4.31
C GLN A 194 18.27 -9.40 -4.28
N SER A 195 18.75 -10.64 -4.33
CA SER A 195 17.89 -11.84 -4.40
C SER A 195 16.95 -11.95 -3.20
N LEU A 196 17.41 -11.54 -2.01
CA LEU A 196 16.58 -11.47 -0.81
C LEU A 196 15.44 -10.45 -0.95
N VAL A 197 15.72 -9.24 -1.44
CA VAL A 197 14.69 -8.21 -1.67
C VAL A 197 13.67 -8.67 -2.72
N ARG A 198 14.13 -9.36 -3.77
CA ARG A 198 13.24 -9.99 -4.76
C ARG A 198 12.34 -11.05 -4.12
N GLY A 199 12.88 -11.86 -3.22
CA GLY A 199 12.13 -12.84 -2.44
C GLY A 199 11.04 -12.19 -1.57
N VAL A 200 11.41 -11.18 -0.78
CA VAL A 200 10.50 -10.40 0.06
C VAL A 200 9.36 -9.80 -0.77
N THR A 201 9.68 -9.12 -1.86
CA THR A 201 8.69 -8.50 -2.74
C THR A 201 7.80 -9.52 -3.46
N ARG A 202 8.34 -10.69 -3.84
CA ARG A 202 7.57 -11.79 -4.42
C ARG A 202 6.52 -12.32 -3.44
N ILE A 203 6.92 -12.61 -2.20
CA ILE A 203 6.02 -13.13 -1.16
C ILE A 203 4.86 -12.14 -0.97
N HIS A 204 5.19 -10.87 -0.68
CA HIS A 204 4.21 -9.82 -0.45
C HIS A 204 3.22 -9.67 -1.63
N VAL A 205 3.71 -9.56 -2.87
CA VAL A 205 2.87 -9.41 -4.07
C VAL A 205 1.90 -10.57 -4.30
N VAL A 206 2.30 -11.80 -3.97
CA VAL A 206 1.44 -12.98 -4.12
C VAL A 206 0.33 -13.00 -3.07
N GLU A 207 0.61 -12.51 -1.88
CA GLU A 207 -0.34 -12.43 -0.76
C GLU A 207 -1.32 -11.25 -0.94
N GLU A 208 -0.79 -10.06 -1.22
CA GLU A 208 -1.53 -8.81 -1.39
C GLU A 208 -2.55 -8.82 -2.54
N ALA A 209 -2.33 -9.62 -3.58
CA ALA A 209 -3.29 -9.77 -4.66
C ALA A 209 -4.69 -10.23 -4.15
N ARG A 210 -4.72 -10.95 -3.03
CA ARG A 210 -5.96 -11.41 -2.37
C ARG A 210 -6.57 -10.30 -1.51
N HIS A 211 -5.74 -9.56 -0.77
CA HIS A 211 -6.15 -8.45 0.09
C HIS A 211 -6.78 -7.33 -0.73
N VAL A 212 -6.11 -6.91 -1.81
CA VAL A 212 -6.65 -5.94 -2.78
C VAL A 212 -8.00 -6.39 -3.33
N ARG A 213 -8.14 -7.67 -3.68
CA ARG A 213 -9.41 -8.20 -4.20
C ARG A 213 -10.53 -8.15 -3.15
N TYR A 214 -10.23 -8.54 -1.92
CA TYR A 214 -11.17 -8.46 -0.81
C TYR A 214 -11.60 -7.02 -0.53
N ALA A 215 -10.63 -6.11 -0.43
CA ALA A 215 -10.86 -4.70 -0.18
C ALA A 215 -11.68 -4.04 -1.29
N ARG A 216 -11.43 -4.37 -2.57
CA ARG A 216 -12.25 -3.88 -3.69
C ARG A 216 -13.70 -4.33 -3.60
N GLU A 217 -13.97 -5.61 -3.33
CA GLU A 217 -15.35 -6.11 -3.23
C GLU A 217 -16.10 -5.53 -2.02
N GLU A 218 -15.42 -5.35 -0.88
CA GLU A 218 -16.02 -4.71 0.29
C GLU A 218 -16.25 -3.21 0.07
N LEU A 219 -15.31 -2.50 -0.54
CA LEU A 219 -15.49 -1.07 -0.84
C LEU A 219 -16.64 -0.85 -1.81
N ARG A 220 -16.75 -1.66 -2.88
CA ARG A 220 -17.91 -1.61 -3.81
C ARG A 220 -19.22 -1.73 -3.06
N ARG A 221 -19.36 -2.77 -2.22
CA ARG A 221 -20.56 -3.00 -1.42
C ARG A 221 -20.87 -1.82 -0.49
N GLN A 222 -19.86 -1.27 0.17
CA GLN A 222 -20.04 -0.19 1.12
C GLN A 222 -20.35 1.14 0.42
N MET A 223 -19.78 1.41 -0.75
CA MET A 223 -20.11 2.60 -1.53
C MET A 223 -21.54 2.59 -2.09
N VAL A 224 -22.13 1.41 -2.29
CA VAL A 224 -23.54 1.26 -2.67
C VAL A 224 -24.47 1.37 -1.46
N THR A 225 -24.11 0.79 -0.32
CA THR A 225 -25.00 0.65 0.85
C THR A 225 -24.88 1.77 1.89
N ALA A 226 -23.75 2.50 1.91
CA ALA A 226 -23.51 3.53 2.91
C ALA A 226 -24.38 4.79 2.69
N PRO A 227 -24.82 5.45 3.78
CA PRO A 227 -25.56 6.70 3.69
C PRO A 227 -24.75 7.81 2.98
N PRO A 228 -25.41 8.82 2.39
CA PRO A 228 -24.73 9.88 1.63
C PRO A 228 -23.61 10.62 2.39
N TRP A 229 -23.79 10.84 3.69
CA TRP A 229 -22.79 11.53 4.52
C TRP A 229 -21.50 10.71 4.68
N GLU A 230 -21.62 9.40 4.84
CA GLU A 230 -20.50 8.48 5.00
C GLU A 230 -19.71 8.34 3.70
N ARG A 231 -20.41 8.29 2.56
CA ARG A 231 -19.79 8.34 1.23
C ARG A 231 -19.06 9.66 1.02
N ARG A 232 -19.66 10.80 1.40
CA ARG A 232 -19.00 12.11 1.29
C ARG A 232 -17.73 12.17 2.15
N LEU A 233 -17.80 11.69 3.39
CA LEU A 233 -16.64 11.64 4.29
C LEU A 233 -15.54 10.71 3.74
N THR A 234 -15.92 9.56 3.20
CA THR A 234 -15.00 8.62 2.52
C THR A 234 -14.22 9.30 1.39
N ARG A 235 -14.91 10.04 0.52
CA ARG A 235 -14.26 10.77 -0.58
C ARG A 235 -13.25 11.82 -0.09
N LEU A 236 -13.57 12.53 0.99
CA LEU A 236 -12.70 13.52 1.59
C LEU A 236 -11.48 12.86 2.26
N ASN A 237 -11.72 11.86 3.12
CA ASN A 237 -10.66 11.16 3.85
C ASN A 237 -9.71 10.43 2.90
N CYS A 238 -10.24 9.78 1.86
CA CYS A 238 -9.45 9.11 0.83
C CYS A 238 -8.58 10.11 0.05
N GLY A 239 -9.14 11.27 -0.31
CA GLY A 239 -8.38 12.35 -0.95
C GLY A 239 -7.26 12.91 -0.07
N GLU A 240 -7.50 13.10 1.24
CA GLU A 240 -6.44 13.53 2.16
C GLU A 240 -5.41 12.44 2.43
N ALA A 241 -5.84 11.17 2.53
CA ALA A 241 -4.93 10.04 2.65
C ALA A 241 -3.97 9.99 1.45
N ALA A 242 -4.45 10.23 0.22
CA ALA A 242 -3.62 10.31 -0.97
C ALA A 242 -2.51 11.38 -0.86
N ARG A 243 -2.82 12.55 -0.30
CA ARG A 243 -1.83 13.62 -0.06
C ARG A 243 -0.80 13.21 0.98
N VAL A 244 -1.23 12.57 2.07
CA VAL A 244 -0.34 12.07 3.12
C VAL A 244 0.60 11.01 2.55
N PHE A 245 0.05 10.04 1.83
CA PHE A 245 0.80 8.91 1.28
C PHE A 245 1.84 9.39 0.25
N SER A 246 1.46 10.29 -0.65
CA SER A 246 2.38 10.94 -1.60
C SER A 246 3.58 11.61 -0.90
N VAL A 247 3.35 12.27 0.24
CA VAL A 247 4.45 12.92 1.01
C VAL A 247 5.27 11.92 1.82
N CYS A 248 4.67 10.85 2.35
CA CYS A 248 5.35 9.90 3.23
C CYS A 248 6.11 8.81 2.47
N PHE A 249 5.92 8.70 1.16
CA PHE A 249 6.51 7.65 0.32
C PHE A 249 8.03 7.59 0.39
N VAL A 250 8.69 8.74 0.56
CA VAL A 250 10.15 8.82 0.75
C VAL A 250 10.43 9.70 1.95
N ASN A 251 11.11 9.16 2.96
CA ASN A 251 11.55 9.95 4.09
C ASN A 251 12.74 10.83 3.68
N PRO A 252 12.68 12.16 3.78
CA PRO A 252 13.77 13.03 3.36
C PRO A 252 15.11 12.80 4.07
N GLN A 253 15.13 12.10 5.21
CA GLN A 253 16.36 11.74 5.92
C GLN A 253 17.23 10.75 5.11
N VAL A 254 16.66 10.03 4.13
CA VAL A 254 17.44 9.15 3.24
C VAL A 254 18.54 9.92 2.52
N TYR A 255 18.28 11.18 2.13
CA TYR A 255 19.23 12.02 1.39
C TYR A 255 20.40 12.44 2.28
N GLU A 256 20.13 12.82 3.53
CA GLU A 256 21.16 13.20 4.50
C GLU A 256 22.08 12.01 4.81
N ASN A 257 21.51 10.81 4.92
CA ASN A 257 22.25 9.58 5.22
C ASN A 257 23.23 9.17 4.10
N VAL A 258 22.95 9.56 2.85
CA VAL A 258 23.87 9.34 1.72
C VAL A 258 24.71 10.56 1.37
N GLY A 259 24.75 11.56 2.25
CA GLY A 259 25.59 12.77 2.08
C GLY A 259 25.08 13.79 1.07
N LEU A 260 23.78 13.79 0.75
CA LEU A 260 23.15 14.78 -0.12
C LEU A 260 22.51 15.92 0.71
N ASP A 261 22.46 17.12 0.13
CA ASP A 261 21.65 18.20 0.70
C ASP A 261 20.16 17.86 0.58
N ARG A 262 19.50 17.75 1.73
CA ARG A 262 18.08 17.40 1.83
C ARG A 262 17.18 18.38 1.09
N HIS A 263 17.46 19.68 1.16
CA HIS A 263 16.58 20.68 0.58
C HIS A 263 16.67 20.66 -0.95
N GLU A 264 17.87 20.55 -1.49
CA GLU A 264 18.12 20.36 -2.92
C GLU A 264 17.49 19.06 -3.42
N ALA A 265 17.74 17.93 -2.75
CA ALA A 265 17.21 16.63 -3.14
C ALA A 265 15.68 16.65 -3.19
N VAL A 266 15.02 17.11 -2.12
CA VAL A 266 13.55 17.21 -2.07
C VAL A 266 13.00 18.17 -3.13
N ALA A 267 13.70 19.27 -3.43
CA ALA A 267 13.28 20.18 -4.49
C ALA A 267 13.35 19.52 -5.87
N GLN A 268 14.42 18.76 -6.15
CA GLN A 268 14.57 18.05 -7.43
C GLN A 268 13.57 16.89 -7.56
N VAL A 269 13.28 16.14 -6.49
CA VAL A 269 12.24 15.10 -6.48
C VAL A 269 10.87 15.68 -6.82
N LYS A 270 10.52 16.84 -6.25
CA LYS A 270 9.25 17.53 -6.53
C LYS A 270 9.16 18.06 -7.96
N ALA A 271 10.28 18.45 -8.55
CA ALA A 271 10.37 18.94 -9.93
C ALA A 271 10.54 17.82 -10.96
N SER A 272 10.79 16.58 -10.52
CA SER A 272 11.07 15.44 -11.41
C SER A 272 9.79 14.97 -12.11
N GLY A 273 9.76 15.16 -13.43
CA GLY A 273 8.70 14.61 -14.29
C GLY A 273 8.65 13.09 -14.24
N HIS A 274 9.81 12.43 -14.24
CA HIS A 274 9.93 10.98 -14.09
C HIS A 274 9.31 10.49 -12.78
N ARG A 275 9.60 11.16 -11.65
CA ARG A 275 9.01 10.78 -10.36
C ARG A 275 7.49 10.96 -10.35
N ALA A 276 7.00 12.05 -10.94
CA ALA A 276 5.56 12.27 -11.07
C ALA A 276 4.90 11.16 -11.91
N GLU A 277 5.50 10.78 -13.04
CA GLU A 277 5.03 9.70 -13.92
C GLU A 277 5.01 8.34 -13.21
N VAL A 278 6.08 7.99 -12.48
CA VAL A 278 6.16 6.75 -11.67
C VAL A 278 5.01 6.68 -10.68
N MET A 279 4.75 7.77 -9.94
CA MET A 279 3.68 7.80 -8.93
C MET A 279 2.28 7.75 -9.56
N GLN A 280 2.06 8.44 -10.67
CA GLN A 280 0.78 8.41 -11.40
C GLN A 280 0.53 7.04 -12.04
N THR A 281 1.57 6.41 -12.59
CA THR A 281 1.48 5.09 -13.21
C THR A 281 1.15 4.03 -12.17
N GLY A 282 1.83 4.04 -11.02
CA GLY A 282 1.52 3.15 -9.90
C GLY A 282 0.10 3.34 -9.36
N ALA A 283 -0.37 4.59 -9.28
CA ALA A 283 -1.72 4.90 -8.81
C ALA A 283 -2.83 4.65 -9.84
N LYS A 284 -2.50 4.43 -11.12
CA LYS A 284 -3.50 4.43 -12.21
C LYS A 284 -4.63 3.42 -11.98
N ARG A 285 -4.31 2.15 -11.71
CA ARG A 285 -5.31 1.08 -11.52
C ARG A 285 -6.27 1.37 -10.37
N LEU A 286 -5.75 2.00 -9.32
CA LEU A 286 -6.52 2.43 -8.16
C LEU A 286 -7.43 3.60 -8.51
N THR A 287 -6.89 4.61 -9.19
CA THR A 287 -7.67 5.81 -9.56
C THR A 287 -8.78 5.48 -10.56
N ASP A 288 -8.54 4.58 -11.51
CA ASP A 288 -9.55 4.10 -12.45
C ASP A 288 -10.69 3.41 -11.67
N PHE A 289 -10.33 2.48 -10.76
CA PHE A 289 -11.30 1.80 -9.89
C PHE A 289 -12.09 2.78 -9.01
N PHE A 290 -11.44 3.75 -8.39
CA PHE A 290 -12.11 4.77 -7.57
C PHE A 290 -13.01 5.70 -8.38
N ASP A 291 -12.72 5.93 -9.66
CA ASP A 291 -13.62 6.65 -10.56
C ASP A 291 -14.88 5.83 -10.83
N ASP A 292 -14.72 4.54 -11.18
CA ASP A 292 -15.82 3.62 -11.49
C ASP A 292 -16.82 3.50 -10.34
N ILE A 293 -16.34 3.43 -9.10
CA ILE A 293 -17.20 3.29 -7.90
C ILE A 293 -17.58 4.65 -7.28
N GLY A 294 -17.19 5.76 -7.90
CA GLY A 294 -17.58 7.12 -7.51
C GLY A 294 -16.92 7.65 -6.23
N VAL A 295 -15.76 7.12 -5.84
CA VAL A 295 -14.89 7.65 -4.77
C VAL A 295 -14.19 8.95 -5.22
N LEU A 296 -13.89 9.10 -6.52
CA LEU A 296 -13.29 10.34 -7.04
C LEU A 296 -14.30 11.47 -7.27
N ASN A 297 -15.60 11.25 -7.06
CA ASN A 297 -16.60 12.28 -7.35
C ASN A 297 -16.46 13.57 -6.50
N GLY A 298 -16.62 14.73 -7.14
CA GLY A 298 -16.67 16.03 -6.49
C GLY A 298 -15.33 16.49 -5.91
N VAL A 299 -15.32 16.87 -4.62
CA VAL A 299 -14.11 17.40 -3.95
C VAL A 299 -12.98 16.35 -3.85
N GLY A 300 -13.32 15.06 -3.80
CA GLY A 300 -12.35 13.96 -3.74
C GLY A 300 -11.32 14.06 -4.88
N ARG A 301 -11.76 14.17 -6.13
CA ARG A 301 -10.86 14.32 -7.29
C ARG A 301 -9.91 15.52 -7.19
N ARG A 302 -10.33 16.65 -6.61
CA ARG A 302 -9.43 17.81 -6.43
C ARG A 302 -8.30 17.49 -5.46
N LEU A 303 -8.59 16.79 -4.36
CA LEU A 303 -7.58 16.37 -3.39
C LEU A 303 -6.60 15.37 -4.01
N TRP A 304 -7.11 14.40 -4.77
CA TRP A 304 -6.30 13.45 -5.53
C TRP A 304 -5.37 14.14 -6.53
N LYS A 305 -5.87 15.10 -7.33
CA LYS A 305 -5.01 15.90 -8.21
C LYS A 305 -3.93 16.65 -7.44
N SER A 306 -4.30 17.26 -6.31
CA SER A 306 -3.34 17.99 -5.46
C SER A 306 -2.32 17.09 -4.74
N SER A 307 -2.55 15.77 -4.70
CA SER A 307 -1.57 14.80 -4.19
C SER A 307 -0.48 14.46 -5.20
N GLY A 308 -0.69 14.77 -6.49
CA GLY A 308 0.19 14.36 -7.60
C GLY A 308 -0.03 12.94 -8.10
N LEU A 309 -0.85 12.12 -7.42
CA LEU A 309 -1.16 10.73 -7.80
C LEU A 309 -2.20 10.63 -8.94
N LEU A 310 -2.88 11.73 -9.25
CA LEU A 310 -3.88 11.82 -10.32
C LEU A 310 -3.55 13.00 -11.21
N ALA A 311 -3.54 12.78 -12.54
CA ALA A 311 -3.34 13.81 -13.56
C ALA A 311 -4.54 14.79 -13.66
#